data_AF-A0A2M6ZC80-F1
#
_entry.id   AF-A0A2M6ZC80-F1
#
_cell.length_a   1.000
_cell.length_b   1.000
_cell.length_c   1.000
_cell.angle_alpha   90.00
_cell.angle_beta   90.00
_cell.angle_gamma   90.00
#
_symmetry.space_group_name_H-M   'P 1'
#
loop_
_entity.id
_entity.type
_entity.pdbx_description
1 polymer ?
#
loop_
_entity_poly.entity_id
_entity_poly.type
_entity_poly.pdbx_seq_one_letter_code
_entity_poly.pdbx_strand_id
1 'polypeptide(L)' 'MKIETLKAREREHILKVLNKTSWDIEKTAHLLQISPSLLRRKIKEHGIQRPQTVPGERDGL' A
#
# COMPACT_ATOMS: atom_id res chain seq x y z
N MET A 1 23.50 -13.04 -3.91
CA MET A 1 22.53 -12.07 -4.46
C MET A 1 21.14 -12.49 -4.02
N LYS A 2 20.39 -11.66 -3.27
CA LYS A 2 18.99 -11.97 -2.94
C LYS A 2 18.18 -11.75 -4.21
N ILE A 3 17.75 -12.82 -4.86
CA ILE A 3 16.71 -12.74 -5.87
C ILE A 3 15.44 -12.35 -5.11
N GLU A 4 15.15 -11.04 -5.07
CA GLU A 4 13.86 -10.59 -4.60
C GLU A 4 12.82 -11.19 -5.53
N THR A 5 11.94 -12.02 -4.96
CA THR A 5 10.89 -12.66 -5.74
C THR A 5 10.02 -11.55 -6.36
N LEU A 6 9.48 -11.81 -7.55
CA LEU A 6 8.53 -10.90 -8.23
C LEU A 6 7.44 -10.38 -7.25
N LYS A 7 7.01 -11.25 -6.33
CA LYS A 7 6.05 -10.95 -5.26
C LYS A 7 6.52 -9.87 -4.29
N ALA A 8 7.80 -9.83 -3.93
CA ALA A 8 8.37 -8.83 -3.02
C ALA A 8 8.45 -7.45 -3.68
N ARG A 9 8.91 -7.40 -4.95
CA ARG A 9 8.96 -6.16 -5.73
C ARG A 9 7.59 -5.59 -6.01
N GLU A 10 6.63 -6.45 -6.35
CA GLU A 10 5.24 -6.05 -6.54
C GLU A 10 4.65 -5.43 -5.27
N ARG A 11 4.86 -6.09 -4.11
CA ARG A 11 4.42 -5.56 -2.81
C ARG A 11 5.02 -4.18 -2.52
N GLU A 12 6.32 -4.02 -2.72
CA GLU A 12 7.00 -2.75 -2.45
C GLU A 12 6.49 -1.65 -3.38
N HIS A 13 6.26 -1.96 -4.66
CA HIS A 13 5.70 -1.01 -5.62
C HIS A 13 4.30 -0.54 -5.22
N ILE A 14 3.39 -1.47 -4.89
CA ILE A 14 2.03 -1.15 -4.43
C ILE A 14 2.08 -0.26 -3.18
N LEU A 15 2.96 -0.59 -2.22
CA LEU A 15 3.09 0.13 -0.97
C LEU A 15 3.64 1.55 -1.15
N LYS A 16 4.60 1.74 -2.08
CA LYS A 16 5.10 3.07 -2.47
C LYS A 16 4.01 3.95 -3.05
N VAL A 17 3.19 3.41 -3.96
CA VAL A 17 2.09 4.17 -4.57
C VAL A 17 1.01 4.48 -3.54
N LEU A 18 0.63 3.51 -2.69
CA LEU A 18 -0.33 3.73 -1.60
C LEU A 18 0.12 4.84 -0.64
N ASN A 19 1.40 4.88 -0.26
CA ASN A 19 1.90 5.95 0.59
C ASN A 19 1.87 7.31 -0.14
N LYS A 20 2.23 7.35 -1.43
CA LYS A 20 2.21 8.58 -2.23
C LYS A 20 0.80 9.15 -2.42
N THR A 21 -0.20 8.28 -2.49
CA THR A 21 -1.62 8.66 -2.65
C THR A 21 -2.36 8.82 -1.32
N SER A 22 -1.65 8.78 -0.18
CA SER A 22 -2.27 8.81 1.15
C SER A 22 -3.32 7.72 1.36
N TRP A 23 -3.08 6.54 0.79
CA TRP A 23 -3.94 5.36 0.85
C TRP A 23 -5.28 5.51 0.11
N ASP A 24 -5.35 6.42 -0.87
CA ASP A 24 -6.48 6.57 -1.77
C ASP A 24 -6.51 5.41 -2.79
N ILE A 25 -7.43 4.47 -2.57
CA ILE A 25 -7.54 3.25 -3.38
C ILE A 25 -7.82 3.55 -4.85
N GLU A 26 -8.64 4.56 -5.15
CA GLU A 26 -9.01 4.88 -6.54
C GLU A 26 -7.83 5.48 -7.28
N LYS A 27 -7.15 6.47 -6.69
CA LYS A 27 -5.96 7.07 -7.28
C LYS A 27 -4.83 6.05 -7.43
N THR A 28 -4.64 5.20 -6.43
CA THR A 28 -3.63 4.14 -6.48
C THR A 28 -3.92 3.14 -7.59
N ALA A 29 -5.17 2.71 -7.72
CA ALA A 29 -5.58 1.78 -8.77
C ALA A 29 -5.40 2.40 -10.17
N HIS A 30 -5.75 3.68 -10.32
CA HIS A 30 -5.53 4.43 -11.56
C HIS A 30 -4.05 4.55 -11.92
N LEU A 31 -3.19 4.88 -10.94
CA LEU A 31 -1.74 4.98 -11.15
C LEU A 31 -1.07 3.64 -11.45
N LEU A 32 -1.57 2.55 -10.85
CA LEU A 32 -1.12 1.19 -11.11
C LEU A 32 -1.79 0.56 -12.34
N GLN A 33 -2.69 1.29 -13.01
CA GLN A 33 -3.47 0.82 -14.17
C GLN A 33 -4.20 -0.52 -13.92
N ILE A 34 -4.72 -0.69 -12.71
CA ILE A 34 -5.52 -1.85 -12.30
C ILE A 34 -6.89 -1.41 -11.80
N SER A 35 -7.82 -2.36 -11.70
CA SER A 35 -9.10 -2.06 -11.06
C SER A 35 -8.95 -1.89 -9.54
N PRO A 36 -9.78 -1.04 -8.89
CA PRO A 36 -9.81 -0.92 -7.44
C PRO A 36 -10.08 -2.25 -6.72
N SER A 37 -10.88 -3.12 -7.33
CA SER A 37 -11.15 -4.47 -6.83
C SER A 37 -9.90 -5.35 -6.84
N LEU A 38 -9.10 -5.30 -7.92
CA LEU A 38 -7.84 -6.02 -8.00
C LEU A 38 -6.81 -5.47 -7.01
N LEU A 39 -6.74 -4.15 -6.85
CA LEU A 39 -5.87 -3.53 -5.86
C LEU A 39 -6.19 -4.00 -4.43
N ARG A 40 -7.47 -4.00 -4.03
CA ARG A 40 -7.90 -4.52 -2.72
C ARG A 40 -7.52 -5.99 -2.53
N ARG A 41 -7.68 -6.80 -3.58
CA ARG A 41 -7.28 -8.22 -3.56
C ARG A 41 -5.77 -8.36 -3.36
N LYS A 42 -4.96 -7.61 -4.10
CA LYS A 42 -3.50 -7.59 -3.95
C LYS A 42 -3.07 -7.11 -2.56
N ILE A 43 -3.66 -6.03 -2.04
CA ILE A 43 -3.40 -5.56 -0.67
C ILE A 43 -3.60 -6.70 0.34
N LYS A 44 -4.69 -7.46 0.21
CA LYS A 44 -4.97 -8.63 1.05
C LYS A 44 -3.98 -9.78 0.81
N GLU A 45 -3.70 -10.15 -0.43
CA GLU A 45 -2.78 -11.24 -0.82
C GLU A 45 -1.32 -10.98 -0.39
N HIS A 46 -0.90 -9.71 -0.39
CA HIS A 46 0.44 -9.29 0.03
C HIS A 46 0.52 -8.87 1.50
N GLY A 47 -0.58 -8.96 2.26
CA GLY A 47 -0.62 -8.59 3.68
C GLY A 47 -0.27 -7.12 3.93
N ILE A 48 -0.60 -6.22 3.00
CA ILE A 48 -0.36 -4.79 3.12
C ILE A 48 -1.42 -4.22 4.06
N GLN A 49 -0.98 -3.66 5.19
CA GLN A 49 -1.88 -3.04 6.17
C GLN A 49 -1.67 -1.53 6.17
N ARG A 50 -2.78 -0.78 6.20
CA ARG A 50 -2.72 0.67 6.39
C ARG A 50 -2.03 0.94 7.72
N PRO A 51 -0.99 1.80 7.76
CA PRO A 51 -0.45 2.25 9.04
C PRO A 51 -1.62 2.86 9.78
N GLN A 52 -1.98 2.25 10.90
CA GLN A 52 -2.99 2.79 11.79
C GLN A 52 -2.37 4.09 12.28
N THR A 53 -2.78 5.21 11.70
CA THR A 53 -2.46 6.52 12.25
C THR A 53 -3.11 6.53 13.62
N VAL A 54 -2.34 6.23 14.66
CA VAL A 54 -2.74 6.48 16.05
C VAL A 54 -2.93 7.99 16.17
N PRO A 55 -4.18 8.50 16.24
CA PRO A 55 -4.42 9.91 16.46
C PRO A 55 -4.38 10.09 17.98
N GLY A 56 -3.20 10.28 18.58
CA GLY A 56 -3.12 10.32 20.04
C GLY A 56 -1.78 10.55 20.71
N GLU A 57 -0.76 11.09 20.04
CA GLU A 57 0.51 11.40 20.72
C GLU A 57 1.00 12.81 20.35
N ARG A 58 0.11 13.77 20.54
CA ARG A 58 0.40 15.22 20.50
C ARG A 58 -0.45 15.99 21.52
N ASP A 59 -0.59 15.48 22.74
CA ASP A 59 -1.14 16.25 23.87
C ASP A 59 -0.51 15.76 25.17
N GLY A 60 0.79 16.01 25.32
CA GLY A 60 1.57 15.59 26.49
C GLY A 60 2.83 16.44 26.66
N LEU A 61 2.64 17.77 26.79
CA LEU A 61 3.63 18.70 27.34
C LEU A 61 2.90 19.67 28.26
#